data_AF-A0A1F9MHV9-F1
#
_entry.id   AF-A0A1F9MHV9-F1
#
_cell.length_a   1.000
_cell.length_b   1.000
_cell.length_c   1.000
_cell.angle_alpha   90.00
_cell.angle_beta   90.00
_cell.angle_gamma   90.00
#
_symmetry.space_group_name_H-M   'P 1'
#
loop_
_entity.id
_entity.type
_entity.pdbx_description
1 polymer ?
#
loop_
_entity_poly.entity_id
_entity_poly.type
_entity_poly.pdbx_seq_one_letter_code
_entity_poly.pdbx_strand_id
1 'polypeptide(L)'
;MKTMNSFGEFFSSKRRSLCLTLREFCRNNNFDPGNISKIERNLIPAPASKEKRLEYANALGIKEGTEEWLVFCDFAAASAGKIPDDIALDRELLGALPVLFRSIRNKDIDEEDLKQLINSIKKELR
;
A
#
# COMPACT_ATOMS: atom_id res chain seq x y z
N MET A 1 -7.41 -16.58 -4.75
CA MET A 1 -7.63 -15.21 -4.24
C MET A 1 -7.21 -14.24 -5.33
N LYS A 2 -7.99 -13.18 -5.59
CA LYS A 2 -7.60 -12.15 -6.55
C LYS A 2 -6.40 -11.38 -5.97
N THR A 3 -5.27 -11.37 -6.67
CA THR A 3 -4.13 -10.51 -6.30
C THR A 3 -4.57 -9.06 -6.41
N MET A 4 -4.44 -8.30 -5.32
CA MET A 4 -4.74 -6.87 -5.32
C MET A 4 -3.49 -6.12 -5.75
N ASN A 5 -3.61 -5.25 -6.75
CA ASN A 5 -2.46 -4.60 -7.37
C ASN A 5 -2.41 -3.09 -7.05
N SER A 6 -3.39 -2.56 -6.31
CA SER A 6 -3.48 -1.13 -6.00
C SER A 6 -4.25 -0.85 -4.72
N PHE A 7 -4.03 0.35 -4.17
CA PHE A 7 -4.74 0.83 -2.98
C PHE A 7 -6.27 0.87 -3.17
N GLY A 8 -6.76 1.34 -4.32
CA GLY A 8 -8.19 1.41 -4.59
C GLY A 8 -8.86 0.03 -4.65
N GLU A 9 -8.17 -0.96 -5.25
CA GLU A 9 -8.66 -2.34 -5.26
C GLU A 9 -8.69 -2.95 -3.86
N PHE A 10 -7.63 -2.74 -3.07
CA PHE A 10 -7.58 -3.17 -1.68
C PHE A 10 -8.71 -2.54 -0.85
N PHE A 11 -8.85 -1.22 -0.92
CA PHE A 11 -9.87 -0.45 -0.21
C PHE A 11 -11.28 -0.95 -0.56
N SER A 12 -11.59 -1.03 -1.86
CA SER A 12 -12.91 -1.46 -2.33
C SER A 12 -13.22 -2.91 -1.95
N SER A 13 -12.21 -3.79 -1.95
CA SER A 13 -12.38 -5.17 -1.49
C SER A 13 -12.66 -5.24 0.01
N LYS A 14 -11.95 -4.48 0.84
CA LYS A 14 -12.18 -4.42 2.29
C LYS A 14 -13.55 -3.87 2.63
N ARG A 15 -13.99 -2.79 1.97
CA ARG A 15 -15.36 -2.29 2.13
C ARG A 15 -16.39 -3.36 1.75
N ARG A 16 -16.20 -4.07 0.64
CA ARG A 16 -17.14 -5.11 0.18
C ARG A 16 -17.16 -6.32 1.10
N SER A 17 -16.07 -6.67 1.78
CA SER A 17 -16.09 -7.74 2.80
C SER A 17 -16.90 -7.37 4.04
N LEU A 18 -17.16 -6.08 4.28
CA LEU A 18 -18.12 -5.62 5.29
C LEU A 18 -19.58 -5.69 4.81
N CYS A 19 -19.83 -6.19 3.58
CA CYS A 19 -21.13 -6.21 2.93
C CYS A 19 -21.79 -4.82 2.77
N LEU A 20 -20.99 -3.75 2.70
CA LEU A 20 -21.48 -2.38 2.55
C LEU A 20 -21.33 -1.89 1.11
N THR A 21 -22.35 -1.24 0.58
CA THR A 21 -22.21 -0.40 -0.63
C THR A 21 -21.32 0.82 -0.34
N LEU A 22 -20.82 1.48 -1.39
CA LEU A 22 -20.00 2.69 -1.22
C LEU A 22 -20.77 3.77 -0.46
N ARG A 23 -22.05 3.97 -0.79
CA ARG A 23 -22.90 4.99 -0.15
C ARG A 23 -23.20 4.68 1.31
N GLU A 24 -23.46 3.42 1.65
CA GLU A 24 -23.65 3.01 3.05
C GLU A 24 -22.37 3.16 3.86
N PHE A 25 -21.24 2.69 3.34
CA PHE A 25 -19.94 2.87 3.97
C PHE A 25 -19.62 4.34 4.25
N CYS A 26 -19.85 5.22 3.26
CA CYS A 26 -19.63 6.64 3.42
C CYS A 26 -20.58 7.25 4.46
N ARG A 27 -21.86 6.85 4.48
CA ARG A 27 -22.84 7.33 5.46
C ARG A 27 -22.48 6.91 6.89
N ASN A 28 -22.10 5.65 7.08
CA ASN A 28 -21.78 5.09 8.40
C ASN A 28 -20.55 5.75 9.03
N ASN A 29 -19.62 6.25 8.19
CA ASN A 29 -18.36 6.82 8.63
C ASN A 29 -18.24 8.33 8.38
N ASN A 30 -19.30 8.99 7.88
CA ASN A 30 -19.31 10.41 7.53
C ASN A 30 -18.21 10.81 6.50
N PHE A 31 -18.01 9.98 5.47
CA PHE A 31 -17.05 10.26 4.39
C PHE A 31 -17.73 10.85 3.15
N ASP A 32 -16.98 11.62 2.37
CA ASP A 32 -17.44 12.09 1.06
C ASP A 32 -17.47 10.94 0.03
N PRO A 33 -18.64 10.59 -0.55
CA PRO A 33 -18.74 9.52 -1.54
C PRO A 33 -17.92 9.79 -2.81
N GLY A 34 -17.76 11.06 -3.20
CA GLY A 34 -16.96 11.45 -4.36
C GLY A 34 -15.49 11.12 -4.17
N ASN A 35 -14.95 11.42 -3.00
CA ASN A 35 -13.57 11.14 -2.61
C ASN A 35 -13.31 9.63 -2.54
N ILE A 36 -14.16 8.88 -1.84
CA ILE A 36 -14.02 7.42 -1.75
C ILE A 36 -14.12 6.77 -3.14
N SER A 37 -15.04 7.26 -3.99
CA SER A 37 -15.15 6.77 -5.37
C SER A 37 -13.88 7.01 -6.20
N LYS A 38 -13.23 8.17 -6.02
CA LYS A 38 -11.97 8.47 -6.71
C LYS A 38 -10.84 7.58 -6.19
N ILE A 39 -10.76 7.34 -4.88
CA ILE A 39 -9.78 6.44 -4.26
C ILE A 39 -9.95 5.01 -4.77
N GLU A 40 -11.16 4.44 -4.71
CA GLU A 40 -11.41 3.05 -5.11
C GLU A 40 -11.13 2.79 -6.60
N ARG A 41 -11.20 3.82 -7.43
CA ARG A 41 -10.88 3.77 -8.87
C ARG A 41 -9.44 4.18 -9.19
N ASN A 42 -8.62 4.41 -8.17
CA ASN A 42 -7.23 4.88 -8.29
C ASN A 42 -7.11 6.21 -9.08
N LEU A 43 -8.13 7.07 -9.07
CA LEU A 43 -8.07 8.40 -9.67
C LEU A 43 -7.31 9.41 -8.80
N ILE A 44 -7.29 9.18 -7.49
CA ILE A 44 -6.47 9.92 -6.54
C ILE A 44 -5.73 8.93 -5.65
N PRO A 45 -4.52 9.27 -5.18
CA PRO A 45 -3.78 8.43 -4.26
C PRO A 45 -4.48 8.33 -2.90
N ALA A 46 -3.97 7.41 -2.06
CA ALA A 46 -4.31 7.37 -0.65
C ALA A 46 -4.05 8.73 0.03
N PRO A 47 -4.79 9.08 1.10
CA PRO A 47 -4.58 10.35 1.78
C PRO A 47 -3.17 10.44 2.38
N ALA A 48 -2.55 11.62 2.22
CA ALA A 48 -1.20 11.87 2.68
C ALA A 48 -1.07 11.94 4.22
N SER A 49 -2.13 12.37 4.91
CA SER A 49 -2.14 12.47 6.38
C SER A 49 -2.30 11.10 7.04
N LYS A 50 -1.50 10.84 8.08
CA LYS A 50 -1.59 9.60 8.86
C LYS A 50 -2.95 9.48 9.54
N GLU A 51 -3.48 10.60 10.02
CA GLU A 51 -4.76 10.69 10.71
C GLU A 51 -5.91 10.20 9.81
N LYS A 52 -5.92 10.62 8.54
CA LYS A 52 -6.95 10.19 7.59
C LYS A 52 -6.78 8.74 7.17
N ARG A 53 -5.54 8.24 7.06
CA ARG A 53 -5.27 6.81 6.84
C ARG A 53 -5.79 5.95 7.99
N LEU A 54 -5.58 6.39 9.24
CA LEU A 54 -6.11 5.71 10.42
C LEU A 54 -7.64 5.71 10.45
N GLU A 55 -8.28 6.84 10.14
CA GLU A 55 -9.74 6.94 10.03
C GLU A 55 -10.30 5.94 9.00
N TYR A 56 -9.64 5.81 7.85
CA TYR A 56 -10.03 4.84 6.82
C TYR A 56 -9.78 3.39 7.24
N ALA A 57 -8.64 3.09 7.85
CA ALA A 57 -8.36 1.75 8.35
C ALA A 57 -9.38 1.32 9.40
N ASN A 58 -9.70 2.19 10.37
CA ASN A 58 -10.72 1.91 11.37
C ASN A 58 -12.10 1.66 10.74
N ALA A 59 -12.51 2.48 9.78
CA ALA A 59 -13.77 2.29 9.05
C ALA A 59 -13.80 0.96 8.27
N LEU A 60 -12.65 0.51 7.76
CA LEU A 60 -12.48 -0.75 7.05
C LEU A 60 -12.30 -1.96 7.98
N GLY A 61 -12.24 -1.76 9.31
CA GLY A 61 -11.99 -2.81 10.28
C GLY A 61 -10.53 -3.28 10.37
N ILE A 62 -9.59 -2.50 9.84
CA ILE A 62 -8.16 -2.79 9.85
C ILE A 62 -7.54 -2.25 11.13
N LYS A 63 -6.93 -3.12 11.93
CA LYS A 63 -6.32 -2.75 13.21
C LYS A 63 -4.85 -2.33 13.04
N GLU A 64 -4.48 -1.17 13.58
CA GLU A 64 -3.09 -0.68 13.58
C GLU A 64 -2.14 -1.71 14.22
N GLY A 65 -0.96 -1.89 13.61
CA GLY A 65 0.06 -2.83 14.06
C GLY A 65 -0.15 -4.28 13.62
N THR A 66 -1.21 -4.59 12.87
CA THR A 66 -1.39 -5.92 12.25
C THR A 66 -0.70 -6.02 10.90
N GLU A 67 -0.50 -7.24 10.39
CA GLU A 67 0.02 -7.48 9.04
C GLU A 67 -0.87 -6.82 7.96
N GLU A 68 -2.19 -6.89 8.14
CA GLU A 68 -3.14 -6.23 7.24
C GLU A 68 -2.99 -4.71 7.24
N TRP A 69 -2.66 -4.12 8.39
CA TRP A 69 -2.33 -2.70 8.49
C TRP A 69 -1.05 -2.35 7.74
N LEU A 70 0.00 -3.17 7.84
CA LEU A 70 1.23 -2.98 7.06
C LEU A 70 0.93 -3.02 5.56
N VAL A 71 0.18 -4.03 5.09
CA VAL A 71 -0.25 -4.13 3.69
C VAL A 71 -1.06 -2.90 3.25
N PHE A 72 -1.96 -2.40 4.11
CA PHE A 72 -2.71 -1.17 3.83
C PHE A 72 -1.78 0.05 3.70
N CYS A 73 -0.78 0.18 4.56
CA CYS A 73 0.23 1.23 4.50
C CYS A 73 1.10 1.13 3.25
N ASP A 74 1.53 -0.07 2.87
CA ASP A 74 2.33 -0.32 1.68
C ASP A 74 1.59 0.12 0.41
N PHE A 75 0.33 -0.31 0.27
CA PHE A 75 -0.49 0.14 -0.85
C PHE A 75 -0.72 1.65 -0.83
N ALA A 76 -0.89 2.25 0.34
CA ALA A 76 -1.07 3.69 0.46
C ALA A 76 0.19 4.44 0.00
N ALA A 77 1.38 4.03 0.45
CA ALA A 77 2.66 4.60 0.06
C ALA A 77 2.91 4.43 -1.45
N ALA A 78 2.71 3.22 -1.97
CA ALA A 78 2.86 2.92 -3.40
C ALA A 78 1.92 3.78 -4.27
N SER A 79 0.66 3.98 -3.84
CA SER A 79 -0.28 4.84 -4.58
C SER A 79 0.18 6.29 -4.67
N ALA A 80 0.98 6.75 -3.71
CA ALA A 80 1.55 8.09 -3.68
C ALA A 80 2.95 8.18 -4.31
N GLY A 81 3.47 7.07 -4.88
CA GLY A 81 4.84 7.00 -5.40
C GLY A 81 5.91 7.13 -4.31
N LYS A 82 5.59 6.73 -3.08
CA LYS A 82 6.46 6.82 -1.91
C LYS A 82 6.86 5.43 -1.42
N ILE A 83 7.97 5.41 -0.70
CA ILE A 83 8.40 4.27 0.10
C ILE A 83 7.65 4.31 1.44
N PRO A 84 7.21 3.17 2.00
CA PRO A 84 6.63 3.09 3.34
C PRO A 84 7.51 3.75 4.41
N ASP A 85 6.88 4.37 5.41
CA ASP A 85 7.58 5.21 6.41
C ASP A 85 8.59 4.41 7.24
N ASP A 86 8.27 3.15 7.58
CA ASP A 86 9.14 2.21 8.29
C ASP A 86 10.40 1.87 7.49
N ILE A 87 10.25 1.69 6.17
CA ILE A 87 11.37 1.44 5.26
C ILE A 87 12.19 2.72 5.03
N ALA A 88 11.53 3.88 4.94
CA ALA A 88 12.18 5.18 4.73
C ALA A 88 13.04 5.64 5.93
N LEU A 89 12.87 5.03 7.10
CA LEU A 89 13.68 5.31 8.28
C LEU A 89 14.99 4.49 8.32
N ASP A 90 15.09 3.44 7.51
CA ASP A 90 16.29 2.62 7.39
C ASP A 90 17.32 3.28 6.46
N ARG A 91 18.34 3.90 7.08
CA ARG A 91 19.41 4.61 6.36
C ARG A 91 20.31 3.68 5.55
N GLU A 92 20.50 2.44 6.00
CA GLU A 92 21.35 1.47 5.30
C GLU A 92 20.65 1.03 4.01
N LEU A 93 19.36 0.68 4.13
CA LEU A 93 18.54 0.31 2.99
C LEU A 93 18.39 1.46 1.99
N LEU A 94 18.11 2.68 2.47
CA LEU A 94 18.06 3.87 1.61
C LEU A 94 19.39 4.13 0.89
N GLY A 95 20.52 3.83 1.53
CA GLY A 95 21.85 3.93 0.92
C GLY A 95 22.11 2.93 -0.20
N ALA A 96 21.45 1.75 -0.17
CA ALA A 96 21.55 0.73 -1.20
C ALA A 96 20.66 1.01 -2.43
N LEU A 97 19.56 1.77 -2.26
CA LEU A 97 18.60 2.04 -3.34
C LEU A 97 19.21 2.70 -4.60
N PRO A 98 20.14 3.68 -4.53
CA PRO A 98 20.74 4.26 -5.72
C PRO A 98 21.48 3.25 -6.61
N VAL A 99 22.11 2.23 -5.99
CA VAL A 99 22.79 1.15 -6.73
C VAL A 99 21.74 0.32 -7.45
N LEU A 100 20.70 -0.13 -6.74
CA LEU A 100 19.59 -0.87 -7.33
C LEU A 100 18.93 -0.11 -8.48
N PHE A 101 18.62 1.17 -8.31
CA PHE A 101 18.01 2.00 -9.36
C PHE A 101 18.91 2.18 -10.58
N ARG A 102 20.24 2.23 -10.38
CA ARG A 102 21.21 2.27 -11.47
C ARG A 102 21.17 0.97 -12.27
N SER A 103 21.24 -0.17 -11.59
CA SER A 103 21.21 -1.49 -12.21
C SER A 103 19.90 -1.73 -12.99
N ILE A 104 18.75 -1.34 -12.44
CA ILE A 104 17.46 -1.42 -13.17
C ILE A 104 17.48 -0.57 -14.44
N ARG A 105 17.96 0.68 -14.38
CA ARG A 105 17.99 1.59 -15.54
C ARG A 105 18.90 1.11 -16.65
N ASN A 106 20.03 0.51 -16.29
CA ASN A 106 20.98 -0.03 -17.25
C ASN A 106 20.54 -1.37 -17.86
N LYS A 107 19.44 -1.95 -17.38
CA LYS A 107 19.01 -3.33 -17.68
C LYS A 107 20.07 -4.37 -17.33
N ASP A 108 20.86 -4.08 -16.29
CA ASP A 108 21.89 -4.98 -15.75
C ASP A 108 21.29 -6.06 -14.83
N ILE A 109 19.96 -6.09 -14.68
CA ILE A 109 19.23 -7.04 -13.84
C ILE A 109 18.28 -7.82 -14.73
N ASP A 110 18.47 -9.13 -14.79
CA ASP A 110 17.52 -10.04 -15.43
C ASP A 110 16.49 -10.61 -14.44
N GLU A 111 15.61 -11.49 -14.93
CA GLU A 111 14.56 -12.09 -14.10
C GLU A 111 15.15 -12.98 -12.99
N GLU A 112 16.32 -13.58 -13.21
CA GLU A 112 16.99 -14.45 -12.25
C GLU A 112 17.63 -13.63 -11.13
N ASP A 113 18.28 -12.52 -11.48
CA ASP A 113 18.81 -11.56 -10.50
C ASP A 113 17.71 -11.03 -9.57
N LEU A 114 16.53 -10.73 -10.13
CA LEU A 114 15.38 -10.27 -9.35
C LEU A 114 14.85 -11.38 -8.42
N LYS A 115 14.80 -12.64 -8.89
CA LYS A 115 14.44 -13.79 -8.06
C LYS A 115 15.43 -14.01 -6.93
N GLN A 116 16.73 -13.86 -7.19
CA GLN A 116 17.77 -13.97 -6.17
C GLN A 116 17.62 -12.87 -5.12
N LEU A 117 17.39 -11.62 -5.53
CA LEU A 117 17.13 -10.51 -4.61
C LEU A 117 15.92 -10.79 -3.71
N ILE A 118 14.79 -11.21 -4.29
CA ILE A 118 13.59 -11.56 -3.52
C ILE A 118 13.87 -12.69 -2.52
N ASN A 119 14.62 -13.71 -2.92
CA ASN A 119 14.97 -14.83 -2.05
C ASN A 119 15.91 -14.41 -0.91
N SER A 120 16.86 -13.51 -1.17
CA SER A 120 17.75 -12.95 -0.15
C SER A 120 16.95 -12.15 0.88
N ILE A 121 16.04 -11.27 0.43
CA ILE A 121 15.15 -10.51 1.32
C ILE A 121 14.29 -11.44 2.19
N LYS A 122 13.72 -12.50 1.60
CA LYS A 122 12.90 -13.48 2.34
C LYS A 122 13.67 -14.29 3.39
N LYS A 123 14.99 -14.45 3.24
CA LYS A 123 15.82 -15.19 4.20
C LYS A 123 16.15 -14.37 5.43
N GLU A 124 16.39 -13.07 5.26
CA GLU A 124 16.70 -12.14 6.36
C GLU A 124 15.47 -11.75 7.20
N LEU A 125 14.26 -11.80 6.61
CA LEU A 125 13.00 -11.51 7.30
C LEU A 125 12.42 -12.72 8.09
N ARG A 126 13.21 -13.77 8.35
CA ARG A 126 12.78 -14.99 9.07
C ARG A 126 13.13 -14.97 10.55
#